data_AF-A0A1R1BXD7-F1
#
_entry.id   AF-A0A1R1BXD7-F1
#
_cell.length_a   1.000
_cell.length_b   1.000
_cell.length_c   1.000
_cell.angle_alpha   90.00
_cell.angle_beta   90.00
_cell.angle_gamma   90.00
#
_symmetry.space_group_name_H-M   'P 1'
#
loop_
_entity.id
_entity.type
_entity.pdbx_description
1 polymer ?
#
loop_
_entity_poly.entity_id
_entity_poly.type
_entity_poly.pdbx_seq_one_letter_code
_entity_poly.pdbx_strand_id
1 'polypeptide(L)'
;MIARQEARIRLLESQVELLKKLDSKERLLVAKGKNLSKNKLFELIKETVGQGVGRTTRYLCDLLHVSRSGYYNYIQAVDTRKERSLSDVKAGELIKKAFHRKGFKKGSRSIKMTLENEFGVIYNLKRIRRLMKKFDLVCPHRKPNPYKRMAKATQEHRTLPNSL
;
A
#
# COMPACT_ATOMS: atom_id res chain seq x y z
N MET A 1 -11.57 60.95 -2.14
CA MET A 1 -12.42 59.77 -1.90
C MET A 1 -12.16 58.63 -2.90
N ILE A 2 -11.96 58.94 -4.19
CA ILE A 2 -11.81 57.96 -5.29
C ILE A 2 -10.63 57.00 -5.09
N ALA A 3 -9.43 57.51 -4.79
CA ALA A 3 -8.23 56.66 -4.60
C ALA A 3 -8.37 55.60 -3.48
N ARG A 4 -9.17 55.90 -2.42
CA ARG A 4 -9.43 54.96 -1.32
C ARG A 4 -10.40 53.86 -1.74
N GLN A 5 -11.33 54.16 -2.65
CA GLN A 5 -12.25 53.18 -3.22
C GLN A 5 -11.52 52.25 -4.21
N GLU A 6 -10.64 52.79 -5.06
CA GLU A 6 -9.82 52.01 -5.99
C GLU A 6 -8.86 51.05 -5.27
N ALA A 7 -8.17 51.52 -4.22
CA ALA A 7 -7.32 50.66 -3.40
C ALA A 7 -8.13 49.52 -2.74
N ARG A 8 -9.37 49.80 -2.33
CA ARG A 8 -10.27 48.79 -1.76
C ARG A 8 -10.72 47.77 -2.81
N ILE A 9 -11.03 48.21 -4.03
CA ILE A 9 -11.40 47.33 -5.15
C ILE A 9 -10.23 46.39 -5.48
N ARG A 10 -9.02 46.92 -5.66
CA ARG A 10 -7.82 46.09 -5.94
C ARG A 10 -7.54 45.08 -4.83
N LEU A 11 -7.69 45.50 -3.57
CA LEU A 11 -7.53 44.60 -2.44
C LEU A 11 -8.58 43.48 -2.47
N LEU A 12 -9.85 43.80 -2.73
CA LEU A 12 -10.92 42.80 -2.84
C LEU A 12 -10.73 41.86 -4.04
N GLU A 13 -10.33 42.38 -5.20
CA GLU A 13 -10.04 41.58 -6.40
C GLU A 13 -8.91 40.57 -6.12
N SER A 14 -7.83 41.03 -5.47
CA SER A 14 -6.72 40.15 -5.08
C SER A 14 -7.15 39.04 -4.10
N GLN A 15 -8.07 39.34 -3.17
CA GLN A 15 -8.62 38.36 -2.24
C GLN A 15 -9.50 37.32 -2.96
N VAL A 16 -10.35 37.74 -3.89
CA VAL A 16 -11.19 36.85 -4.68
C VAL A 16 -10.36 35.94 -5.58
N GLU A 17 -9.31 36.47 -6.20
CA GLU A 17 -8.41 35.67 -7.04
C GLU A 17 -7.70 34.59 -6.22
N LEU A 18 -7.24 34.93 -5.01
CA LEU A 18 -6.66 33.97 -4.08
C LEU A 18 -7.66 32.86 -3.70
N LEU A 19 -8.92 33.21 -3.40
CA LEU A 19 -9.97 32.24 -3.09
C LEU A 19 -10.27 31.28 -4.25
N LYS A 20 -10.35 31.79 -5.49
CA LYS A 20 -10.53 30.95 -6.69
C LYS A 20 -9.38 29.96 -6.89
N LYS A 21 -8.13 30.39 -6.62
CA LYS A 21 -6.95 29.53 -6.66
C LYS A 21 -6.97 28.44 -5.57
N LEU A 22 -7.63 28.69 -4.42
CA LEU A 22 -7.81 27.69 -3.37
C LEU A 22 -8.91 26.68 -3.72
N ASP A 23 -10.10 27.14 -4.14
CA ASP A 23 -11.23 26.28 -4.51
C ASP A 23 -10.86 25.29 -5.64
N SER A 24 -10.15 25.76 -6.67
CA SER A 24 -9.64 24.89 -7.74
C SER A 24 -8.70 23.79 -7.23
N LYS A 25 -7.82 24.10 -6.28
CA LYS A 25 -6.91 23.12 -5.65
C LYS A 25 -7.68 22.13 -4.77
N GLU A 26 -8.70 22.58 -4.05
CA GLU A 26 -9.54 21.73 -3.22
C GLU A 26 -10.32 20.71 -4.05
N ARG A 27 -10.96 21.16 -5.14
CA ARG A 27 -11.66 20.27 -6.08
C ARG A 27 -10.71 19.24 -6.70
N LEU A 28 -9.50 19.67 -7.08
CA LEU A 28 -8.46 18.76 -7.58
C LEU A 28 -8.07 17.71 -6.53
N LEU A 29 -7.94 18.13 -5.28
CA LEU A 29 -7.55 17.27 -4.17
C LEU A 29 -8.62 16.24 -3.82
N VAL A 30 -9.90 16.63 -3.82
CA VAL A 30 -11.04 15.72 -3.64
C VAL A 30 -11.13 14.72 -4.81
N ALA A 31 -11.00 15.21 -6.04
CA ALA A 31 -11.03 14.35 -7.23
C ALA A 31 -9.88 13.33 -7.20
N LYS A 32 -8.66 13.77 -6.85
CA LYS A 32 -7.51 12.89 -6.67
C LYS A 32 -7.68 11.93 -5.49
N GLY A 33 -8.30 12.38 -4.41
CA GLY A 33 -8.54 11.63 -3.17
C GLY A 33 -9.46 10.41 -3.32
N LYS A 34 -10.30 10.38 -4.34
CA LYS A 34 -11.31 9.33 -4.51
C LYS A 34 -10.67 7.94 -4.67
N ASN A 35 -11.11 6.98 -3.85
CA ASN A 35 -10.66 5.57 -3.84
C ASN A 35 -9.16 5.35 -3.55
N LEU A 36 -8.46 6.32 -2.95
CA LEU A 36 -7.05 6.16 -2.58
C LEU A 36 -6.87 5.47 -1.21
N SER A 37 -5.75 4.76 -1.06
CA SER A 37 -5.29 4.27 0.24
C SER A 37 -4.96 5.44 1.17
N LYS A 38 -5.21 5.28 2.48
CA LYS A 38 -4.87 6.29 3.51
C LYS A 38 -3.44 6.83 3.40
N ASN A 39 -2.46 5.98 3.09
CA ASN A 39 -1.07 6.40 2.91
C ASN A 39 -0.88 7.38 1.76
N LYS A 40 -1.61 7.18 0.65
CA LYS A 40 -1.58 8.08 -0.51
C LYS A 40 -2.33 9.38 -0.23
N LEU A 41 -3.41 9.32 0.56
CA LEU A 41 -4.10 10.52 1.04
C LEU A 41 -3.18 11.39 1.91
N PHE A 42 -2.44 10.77 2.85
CA PHE A 42 -1.48 11.52 3.67
C PHE A 42 -0.31 12.09 2.86
N GLU A 43 0.13 11.40 1.81
CA GLU A 43 1.13 11.90 0.87
C GLU A 43 0.61 13.14 0.12
N LEU A 44 -0.63 13.10 -0.38
CA LEU A 44 -1.28 14.24 -1.03
C LEU A 44 -1.44 15.45 -0.08
N ILE A 45 -1.80 15.21 1.19
CA ILE A 45 -1.85 16.26 2.21
C ILE A 45 -0.46 16.86 2.44
N LYS A 46 0.58 16.01 2.51
CA LYS A 46 1.97 16.49 2.69
C LYS A 46 2.43 17.36 1.51
N GLU A 47 2.16 16.95 0.28
CA GLU A 47 2.49 17.72 -0.93
C GLU A 47 1.80 19.09 -0.94
N THR A 48 0.51 19.11 -0.62
CA THR A 48 -0.31 20.35 -0.62
C THR A 48 0.06 21.31 0.50
N VAL A 49 0.42 20.81 1.69
CA VAL A 49 0.98 21.62 2.77
C VAL A 49 2.34 22.21 2.36
N GLY A 50 3.19 21.44 1.67
CA GLY A 50 4.49 21.90 1.18
C GLY A 50 4.43 23.03 0.15
N GLN A 51 3.31 23.19 -0.56
CA GLN A 51 3.07 24.26 -1.54
C GLN A 51 2.72 25.63 -0.90
N GLY A 52 2.91 25.79 0.41
CA GLY A 52 2.75 27.09 1.10
C GLY A 52 1.40 27.29 1.79
N VAL A 53 0.57 26.24 1.90
CA VAL A 53 -0.72 26.31 2.61
C VAL A 53 -0.58 25.77 4.05
N GLY A 54 0.42 26.27 4.80
CA GLY A 54 0.86 25.71 6.09
C GLY A 54 -0.15 25.69 7.23
N ARG A 55 -1.35 26.28 7.07
CA ARG A 55 -2.39 26.38 8.13
C ARG A 55 -3.67 25.59 7.82
N THR A 56 -3.70 24.77 6.77
CA THR A 56 -4.91 24.03 6.35
C THR A 56 -4.88 22.54 6.67
N THR A 57 -3.90 22.02 7.42
CA THR A 57 -3.78 20.57 7.65
C THR A 57 -5.05 19.96 8.27
N ARG A 58 -5.68 20.66 9.23
CA ARG A 58 -6.99 20.27 9.79
C ARG A 58 -8.04 20.20 8.69
N TYR A 59 -8.19 21.28 7.94
CA TYR A 59 -9.13 21.39 6.83
C TYR A 59 -8.93 20.31 5.77
N LEU A 60 -7.69 20.04 5.36
CA LEU A 60 -7.34 19.00 4.39
C LEU A 60 -7.64 17.59 4.90
N CYS A 61 -7.39 17.32 6.18
CA CYS A 61 -7.76 16.06 6.81
C CYS A 61 -9.29 15.87 6.84
N ASP A 62 -10.02 16.92 7.20
CA ASP A 62 -11.48 16.90 7.26
C ASP A 62 -12.09 16.72 5.85
N LEU A 63 -11.54 17.42 4.85
CA LEU A 63 -11.90 17.34 3.44
C LEU A 63 -11.69 15.93 2.84
N LEU A 64 -10.64 15.23 3.25
CA LEU A 64 -10.33 13.87 2.80
C LEU A 64 -10.88 12.78 3.73
N HIS A 65 -11.63 13.15 4.77
CA HIS A 65 -12.18 12.23 5.78
C HIS A 65 -11.10 11.32 6.43
N VAL A 66 -9.93 11.88 6.74
CA VAL A 66 -8.83 11.18 7.42
C VAL A 66 -8.52 11.81 8.78
N SER A 67 -8.02 11.01 9.72
CA SER A 67 -7.67 11.53 11.05
C SER A 67 -6.38 12.35 11.04
N ARG A 68 -6.41 13.48 11.76
CA ARG A 68 -5.23 14.34 11.97
C ARG A 68 -4.08 13.60 12.67
N SER A 69 -4.41 12.80 13.69
CA SER A 69 -3.43 11.96 14.38
C SER A 69 -2.79 10.95 13.44
N GLY A 70 -3.56 10.37 12.52
CA GLY A 70 -3.05 9.47 11.48
C GLY A 70 -2.04 10.15 10.55
N TYR A 71 -2.32 11.40 10.15
CA TYR A 71 -1.41 12.20 9.32
C TYR A 71 -0.07 12.49 10.02
N TYR A 72 -0.10 12.96 11.27
CA TYR A 72 1.14 13.25 11.99
C TYR A 72 1.93 11.96 12.31
N ASN A 73 1.25 10.87 12.67
CA ASN A 73 1.89 9.56 12.81
C ASN A 73 2.54 9.10 11.51
N TYR A 74 1.88 9.35 10.36
CA TYR A 74 2.44 9.05 9.05
C TYR A 74 3.72 9.83 8.79
N ILE A 75 3.76 11.13 9.10
CA ILE A 75 4.96 11.97 8.93
C ILE A 75 6.09 11.50 9.86
N GLN A 76 5.81 11.28 11.13
CA GLN A 76 6.83 10.84 12.09
C GLN A 76 7.40 9.46 11.73
N ALA A 77 6.57 8.57 11.20
CA ALA A 77 6.98 7.23 10.78
C ALA A 77 7.68 7.19 9.40
N VAL A 78 8.11 8.31 8.82
CA VAL A 78 8.78 8.29 7.50
C VAL A 78 10.06 7.45 7.54
N ASP A 79 10.92 7.65 8.54
CA ASP A 79 12.22 6.98 8.57
C ASP A 79 12.09 5.50 8.91
N THR A 80 11.23 5.14 9.86
CA THR A 80 10.94 3.74 10.19
C THR A 80 10.31 3.00 9.00
N ARG A 81 9.45 3.67 8.20
CA ARG A 81 8.90 3.09 6.96
C ARG A 81 9.98 2.88 5.90
N LYS A 82 10.89 3.84 5.73
CA LYS A 82 12.04 3.71 4.81
C LYS A 82 12.94 2.55 5.20
N GLU A 83 13.34 2.47 6.46
CA GLU A 83 14.17 1.39 6.99
C GLU A 83 13.52 0.02 6.79
N ARG A 84 12.22 -0.09 7.12
CA ARG A 84 11.45 -1.31 6.89
C ARG A 84 11.38 -1.67 5.41
N SER A 85 11.23 -0.68 4.52
CA SER A 85 11.23 -0.91 3.08
C SER A 85 12.58 -1.44 2.59
N LEU A 86 13.69 -0.84 3.04
CA LEU A 86 15.04 -1.30 2.73
C LEU A 86 15.30 -2.73 3.24
N SER A 87 14.89 -3.03 4.47
CA SER A 87 14.97 -4.37 5.05
C SER A 87 14.14 -5.39 4.26
N ASP A 88 12.94 -5.00 3.81
CA ASP A 88 12.10 -5.83 2.95
C ASP A 88 12.73 -6.07 1.57
N VAL A 89 13.42 -5.08 0.98
CA VAL A 89 14.14 -5.22 -0.29
C VAL A 89 15.28 -6.23 -0.14
N LYS A 90 16.16 -6.05 0.85
CA LYS A 90 17.27 -6.98 1.14
C LYS A 90 16.76 -8.41 1.38
N ALA A 91 15.71 -8.57 2.19
CA ALA A 91 15.11 -9.88 2.44
C ALA A 91 14.42 -10.45 1.19
N GLY A 92 13.82 -9.59 0.36
CA GLY A 92 13.20 -9.94 -0.91
C GLY A 92 14.18 -10.51 -1.92
N GLU A 93 15.37 -9.91 -2.02
CA GLU A 93 16.46 -10.40 -2.88
C GLU A 93 16.91 -11.81 -2.49
N LEU A 94 17.10 -12.06 -1.19
CA LEU A 94 17.43 -13.40 -0.68
C LEU A 94 16.32 -14.40 -0.99
N ILE A 95 15.05 -14.01 -0.79
CA ILE A 95 13.90 -14.86 -1.13
C ILE A 95 13.84 -15.13 -2.62
N LYS A 96 14.16 -14.16 -3.48
CA LYS A 96 14.19 -14.32 -4.93
C LYS A 96 15.29 -15.30 -5.36
N LYS A 97 16.50 -15.19 -4.77
CA LYS A 97 17.58 -16.17 -4.97
C LYS A 97 17.14 -17.59 -4.56
N ALA A 98 16.56 -17.72 -3.37
CA ALA A 98 16.04 -18.99 -2.87
C ALA A 98 14.85 -19.53 -3.70
N PHE A 99 14.02 -18.66 -4.27
CA PHE A 99 12.88 -19.03 -5.10
C PHE A 99 13.28 -19.66 -6.44
N HIS A 100 14.32 -19.10 -7.08
CA HIS A 100 14.85 -19.56 -8.37
C HIS A 100 15.94 -20.64 -8.26
N ARG A 101 16.38 -20.93 -7.03
CA ARG A 101 17.32 -22.01 -6.75
C ARG A 101 16.85 -23.32 -7.39
N LYS A 102 17.74 -24.16 -7.94
CA LYS A 102 17.45 -25.53 -8.45
C LYS A 102 16.19 -25.66 -9.34
N GLY A 103 16.26 -25.31 -10.64
CA GLY A 103 15.40 -25.80 -11.75
C GLY A 103 13.87 -25.57 -11.73
N PHE A 104 13.25 -25.43 -10.57
CA PHE A 104 11.80 -25.26 -10.37
C PHE A 104 11.54 -24.15 -9.36
N LYS A 105 10.38 -23.50 -9.45
CA LYS A 105 9.98 -22.43 -8.52
C LYS A 105 9.63 -23.02 -7.15
N LYS A 106 10.16 -22.45 -6.06
CA LYS A 106 9.92 -22.93 -4.68
C LYS A 106 8.70 -22.28 -4.03
N GLY A 107 7.98 -23.05 -3.22
CA GLY A 107 6.96 -22.51 -2.32
C GLY A 107 7.55 -21.94 -1.03
N SER A 108 6.73 -21.26 -0.23
CA SER A 108 7.17 -20.61 1.02
C SER A 108 7.90 -21.53 2.01
N ARG A 109 7.45 -22.79 2.17
CA ARG A 109 8.12 -23.79 3.03
C ARG A 109 9.49 -24.18 2.49
N SER A 110 9.60 -24.43 1.18
CA SER A 110 10.86 -24.78 0.54
C SER A 110 11.85 -23.62 0.57
N ILE A 111 11.38 -22.37 0.37
CA ILE A 111 12.20 -21.17 0.52
C ILE A 111 12.78 -21.09 1.94
N LYS A 112 11.96 -21.34 2.98
CA LYS A 112 12.45 -21.36 4.37
C LYS A 112 13.61 -22.34 4.53
N MET A 113 13.43 -23.58 4.07
CA MET A 113 14.48 -24.61 4.14
C MET A 113 15.73 -24.21 3.35
N THR A 114 15.59 -23.64 2.15
CA THR A 114 16.73 -23.18 1.35
C THR A 114 17.47 -22.02 2.01
N LEU A 115 16.75 -21.06 2.60
CA LEU A 115 17.36 -19.94 3.32
C LEU A 115 18.14 -20.40 4.55
N GLU A 116 17.59 -21.34 5.31
CA GLU A 116 18.24 -21.89 6.51
C GLU A 116 19.49 -22.72 6.13
N ASN A 117 19.39 -23.59 5.12
CA ASN A 117 20.47 -24.52 4.79
C ASN A 117 21.59 -23.91 3.94
N GLU A 118 21.27 -23.04 2.99
CA GLU A 118 22.27 -22.53 2.02
C GLU A 118 22.73 -21.10 2.34
N PHE A 119 21.87 -20.28 2.96
CA PHE A 119 22.17 -18.88 3.23
C PHE A 119 22.38 -18.59 4.72
N GLY A 120 22.14 -19.56 5.62
CA GLY A 120 22.26 -19.38 7.07
C GLY A 120 21.27 -18.36 7.66
N VAL A 121 20.19 -18.04 6.94
CA VAL A 121 19.23 -17.00 7.34
C VAL A 121 17.91 -17.63 7.80
N ILE A 122 17.55 -17.36 9.06
CA ILE A 122 16.32 -17.86 9.67
C ILE A 122 15.22 -16.80 9.53
N TYR A 123 14.26 -17.03 8.62
CA TYR A 123 13.07 -16.19 8.47
C TYR A 123 11.79 -16.91 8.85
N ASN A 124 10.91 -16.21 9.56
CA ASN A 124 9.57 -16.70 9.84
C ASN A 124 8.77 -16.87 8.54
N LEU A 125 8.02 -17.96 8.44
CA LEU A 125 7.17 -18.28 7.29
C LEU A 125 6.14 -17.18 6.98
N LYS A 126 5.63 -16.46 8.00
CA LYS A 126 4.74 -15.30 7.79
C LYS A 126 5.45 -14.17 7.04
N ARG A 127 6.71 -13.89 7.39
CA ARG A 127 7.56 -12.89 6.71
C ARG A 127 7.83 -13.30 5.27
N ILE A 128 8.19 -14.57 5.04
CA ILE A 128 8.43 -15.11 3.69
C ILE A 128 7.17 -14.96 2.82
N ARG A 129 6.00 -15.39 3.30
CA ARG A 129 4.74 -15.26 2.54
C ARG A 129 4.39 -13.81 2.21
N ARG A 130 4.57 -12.89 3.17
CA ARG A 130 4.36 -11.45 2.96
C ARG A 130 5.25 -10.93 1.84
N LEU A 131 6.54 -11.24 1.89
CA LEU A 131 7.51 -10.80 0.90
C LEU A 131 7.26 -11.44 -0.46
N MET A 132 6.91 -12.73 -0.51
CA MET A 132 6.48 -13.39 -1.76
C MET A 132 5.30 -12.66 -2.41
N LYS A 133 4.28 -12.28 -1.64
CA LYS A 133 3.14 -11.49 -2.16
C LYS A 133 3.57 -10.08 -2.60
N LYS A 134 4.47 -9.43 -1.85
CA LYS A 134 4.99 -8.09 -2.17
C LYS A 134 5.77 -8.06 -3.50
N PHE A 135 6.52 -9.12 -3.79
CA PHE A 135 7.36 -9.25 -4.99
C PHE A 135 6.76 -10.15 -6.06
N ASP A 136 5.47 -10.48 -5.96
CA ASP A 136 4.72 -11.33 -6.89
C ASP A 136 5.39 -12.69 -7.21
N LEU A 137 6.06 -13.27 -6.21
CA LEU A 137 6.72 -14.57 -6.31
C LEU A 137 5.71 -15.69 -6.09
N VAL A 138 5.03 -16.07 -7.17
CA VAL A 138 4.02 -17.15 -7.14
C VAL A 138 4.64 -18.48 -7.56
N CYS A 139 4.58 -19.47 -6.67
CA CYS A 139 4.90 -20.85 -7.00
C CYS A 139 3.73 -21.50 -7.76
N PRO A 140 3.88 -21.88 -9.04
CA PRO A 140 2.83 -22.55 -9.79
C PRO A 140 2.59 -23.98 -9.29
N HIS A 141 3.59 -24.59 -8.65
CA HIS A 141 3.54 -26.00 -8.28
C HIS A 141 2.77 -26.23 -6.97
N ARG A 142 1.87 -27.24 -7.01
CA ARG A 142 0.87 -27.68 -6.02
C ARG A 142 -0.44 -26.88 -5.98
N LYS A 143 -0.95 -26.40 -7.12
CA LYS A 143 -2.40 -26.13 -7.23
C LYS A 143 -3.16 -27.46 -7.22
N PRO A 144 -4.23 -27.61 -6.42
CA PRO A 144 -5.12 -28.76 -6.54
C PRO A 144 -5.64 -28.85 -7.97
N ASN A 145 -5.57 -30.04 -8.59
CA ASN A 145 -6.14 -30.23 -9.93
C ASN A 145 -7.68 -30.10 -9.82
N PRO A 146 -8.32 -29.12 -10.50
CA PRO A 146 -9.75 -28.88 -10.38
C PRO A 146 -10.58 -30.10 -10.81
N TYR A 147 -10.17 -30.79 -11.88
CA TYR A 147 -10.85 -31.98 -12.37
C TYR A 147 -10.79 -33.14 -11.37
N LYS A 148 -9.64 -33.35 -10.71
CA LYS A 148 -9.53 -34.34 -9.62
C LYS A 148 -10.40 -33.98 -8.42
N ARG A 149 -10.61 -32.69 -8.14
CA ARG A 149 -11.51 -32.24 -7.07
C ARG A 149 -12.97 -32.48 -7.43
N MET A 150 -13.37 -32.16 -8.66
CA MET A 150 -14.71 -32.43 -9.18
C MET A 150 -15.05 -33.93 -9.16
N ALA A 151 -14.13 -34.79 -9.64
CA ALA A 151 -14.35 -36.23 -9.66
C ALA A 151 -14.46 -36.87 -8.26
N LYS A 152 -13.82 -36.27 -7.24
CA LYS A 152 -13.99 -36.70 -5.84
C LYS A 152 -15.32 -36.27 -5.24
N ALA A 153 -15.78 -35.05 -5.55
CA ALA A 153 -17.08 -34.55 -5.10
C ALA A 153 -18.23 -35.43 -5.63
N THR A 154 -18.13 -35.92 -6.86
CA THR A 154 -19.11 -36.86 -7.42
C THR A 154 -19.11 -38.25 -6.75
N GLN A 155 -18.09 -38.57 -5.96
CA GLN A 155 -17.96 -39.85 -5.24
C GLN A 155 -18.30 -39.72 -3.74
N GLU A 156 -18.89 -38.60 -3.29
CA GLU A 156 -19.19 -38.35 -1.87
C GLU A 156 -20.10 -39.41 -1.23
N HIS A 157 -20.97 -40.05 -2.01
CA HIS A 157 -21.88 -41.11 -1.53
C HIS A 157 -21.41 -42.52 -1.85
N ARG A 158 -20.17 -42.70 -2.30
CA ARG A 158 -19.64 -44.02 -2.65
C ARG A 158 -19.28 -44.79 -1.38
N THR A 159 -20.14 -45.74 -0.99
CA THR A 159 -19.87 -46.72 0.06
C THR A 159 -19.42 -48.05 -0.56
N LEU A 160 -18.62 -48.82 0.17
CA LEU A 160 -18.31 -50.21 -0.15
C LEU A 160 -19.01 -51.10 0.88
N PRO A 161 -19.60 -52.23 0.47
CA PRO A 161 -20.17 -53.17 1.42
C PRO A 161 -19.05 -53.71 2.33
N ASN A 162 -19.28 -53.62 3.65
CA ASN A 162 -18.35 -54.15 4.64
C ASN A 162 -18.55 -55.66 4.75
N SER A 163 -17.75 -56.43 4.00
CA SER A 163 -17.70 -57.89 4.13
C SER A 163 -16.68 -58.24 5.22
N LEU A 164 -17.15 -58.28 6.47
CA LEU A 164 -16.49 -58.97 7.57
C LEU A 164 -16.99 -60.41 7.66
#